data_AF-A0A1F6NAT2-F1
#
_entry.id   AF-A0A1F6NAT2-F1
#
_cell.length_a   1.000
_cell.length_b   1.000
_cell.length_c   1.000
_cell.angle_alpha   90.00
_cell.angle_beta   90.00
_cell.angle_gamma   90.00
#
_symmetry.space_group_name_H-M   'P 1'
#
loop_
_entity.id
_entity.type
_entity.pdbx_description
1 polymer ?
#
loop_
_entity_poly.entity_id
_entity_poly.type
_entity_poly.pdbx_seq_one_letter_code
_entity_poly.pdbx_strand_id
1 'polypeptide(L)'
;SLQEEGVVEFYEKENKQYFVATNPEKLEEVAHGREKELQKTRQQIKDALPELKSLYNKGGGQPVARYFDGSQINLILEDVLSTCVVSGELTYRIYSAVGIREYLYDTFPSFSDARIAKGIAVKVIALGKGGELRGLDERKWIEAPAGTPTYIIIYPGKTAYISLNAHKEPIGVVIENEGVSSTQQSIFDRLWNTL
;
A
#
# COMPACT_ATOMS: atom_id res chain seq x y z
N SER A 1 27.35 -8.41 22.08
CA SER A 1 27.24 -8.67 23.54
C SER A 1 27.60 -7.40 24.31
N LEU A 2 27.23 -7.23 25.59
CA LEU A 2 27.56 -6.02 26.37
C LEU A 2 29.07 -5.78 26.50
N GLN A 3 29.85 -6.86 26.38
CA GLN A 3 31.30 -6.84 26.40
C GLN A 3 31.88 -6.39 25.05
N GLU A 4 31.32 -6.82 23.92
CA GLU A 4 31.68 -6.33 22.58
C GLU A 4 31.30 -4.86 22.39
N GLU A 5 30.25 -4.39 23.07
CA GLU A 5 29.84 -2.98 23.07
C GLU A 5 30.67 -2.13 24.05
N GLY A 6 31.59 -2.74 24.80
CA GLY A 6 32.48 -2.06 25.75
C GLY A 6 31.79 -1.52 26.99
N VAL A 7 30.53 -1.93 27.25
CA VAL A 7 29.74 -1.51 28.41
C VAL A 7 30.13 -2.31 29.65
N VAL A 8 30.66 -3.52 29.46
CA VAL A 8 31.15 -4.41 30.52
C VAL A 8 32.58 -4.82 30.22
N GLU A 9 33.46 -4.65 31.18
CA GLU A 9 34.82 -5.19 31.15
C GLU A 9 34.91 -6.42 32.07
N PHE A 10 35.91 -7.27 31.84
CA PHE A 10 36.22 -8.35 32.76
C PHE A 10 37.69 -8.34 33.16
N TYR A 11 37.94 -8.78 34.37
CA TYR A 11 39.29 -9.08 34.85
C TYR A 11 39.30 -10.42 35.56
N GLU A 12 40.47 -11.04 35.64
CA GLU A 12 40.66 -12.33 36.29
C GLU A 12 41.33 -12.15 37.65
N LYS A 13 40.75 -12.77 38.68
CA LYS A 13 41.32 -12.80 40.03
C LYS A 13 41.06 -14.17 40.65
N GLU A 14 42.11 -14.82 41.18
CA GLU A 14 42.01 -16.15 41.82
C GLU A 14 41.32 -17.22 40.95
N ASN A 15 41.68 -17.32 39.66
CA ASN A 15 41.10 -18.29 38.72
C ASN A 15 39.58 -18.12 38.50
N LYS A 16 39.03 -16.92 38.76
CA LYS A 16 37.64 -16.55 38.50
C LYS A 16 37.58 -15.28 37.67
N GLN A 17 36.68 -15.27 36.68
CA GLN A 17 36.36 -14.08 35.88
C GLN A 17 35.33 -13.22 36.61
N TYR A 18 35.65 -11.93 36.77
CA TYR A 18 34.77 -10.92 37.33
C TYR A 18 34.39 -9.93 36.23
N PHE A 19 33.10 -9.63 36.12
CA PHE A 19 32.57 -8.65 35.17
C PHE A 19 32.20 -7.37 35.91
N VAL A 20 32.61 -6.22 35.37
CA VAL A 20 32.35 -4.91 35.97
C VAL A 20 31.78 -3.98 34.91
N ALA A 21 30.75 -3.23 35.31
CA ALA A 21 30.20 -2.18 34.48
C ALA A 21 31.22 -1.06 34.29
N THR A 22 31.36 -0.60 33.05
CA THR A 22 32.16 0.59 32.71
C THR A 22 31.38 1.87 33.04
N ASN A 23 32.01 3.03 32.81
CA ASN A 23 31.37 4.34 33.02
C ASN A 23 30.04 4.43 32.23
N PRO A 24 28.90 4.78 32.86
CA PRO A 24 27.61 4.92 32.20
C PRO A 24 27.59 5.85 30.97
N GLU A 25 28.49 6.83 30.87
CA GLU A 25 28.65 7.68 29.67
C GLU A 25 28.93 6.84 28.40
N LYS A 26 29.45 5.62 28.55
CA LYS A 26 29.64 4.67 27.45
C LYS A 26 28.34 4.29 26.74
N LEU A 27 27.21 4.33 27.43
CA LEU A 27 25.90 4.04 26.83
C LEU A 27 25.52 5.07 25.76
N GLU A 28 25.86 6.33 25.97
CA GLU A 28 25.66 7.41 24.98
C GLU A 28 26.54 7.18 23.74
N GLU A 29 27.79 6.76 23.94
CA GLU A 29 28.68 6.41 22.82
C GLU A 29 28.14 5.23 22.00
N VAL A 30 27.63 4.19 22.66
CA VAL A 30 27.03 3.03 22.00
C VAL A 30 25.77 3.43 21.22
N ALA A 31 24.89 4.25 21.82
CA ALA A 31 23.69 4.75 21.16
C ALA A 31 24.04 5.57 19.90
N HIS A 32 25.00 6.48 20.02
CA HIS A 32 25.47 7.30 18.90
C HIS A 32 26.15 6.46 17.81
N GLY A 33 26.90 5.41 18.18
CA GLY A 33 27.47 4.46 17.24
C GLY A 33 26.40 3.72 16.43
N ARG A 34 25.35 3.24 17.09
CA ARG A 34 24.20 2.60 16.42
C ARG A 34 23.46 3.55 15.50
N GLU A 35 23.30 4.81 15.89
CA GLU A 35 22.70 5.84 15.04
C GLU A 35 23.48 6.03 13.74
N LYS A 36 24.82 6.10 13.82
CA LYS A 36 25.68 6.21 12.64
C LYS A 36 25.58 4.99 11.73
N GLU A 37 25.56 3.78 12.28
CA GLU A 37 25.40 2.55 11.48
C GLU A 37 24.03 2.47 10.80
N LEU A 38 22.96 2.92 11.48
CA LEU A 38 21.64 3.06 10.87
C LEU A 38 21.64 4.07 9.72
N GLN A 39 22.29 5.23 9.91
CA GLN A 39 22.41 6.23 8.85
C GLN A 39 23.19 5.71 7.65
N LYS A 40 24.29 4.98 7.87
CA LYS A 40 25.08 4.33 6.83
C LYS A 40 24.28 3.28 6.07
N THR A 41 23.56 2.42 6.79
CA THR A 41 22.67 1.40 6.19
C THR A 41 21.60 2.07 5.33
N ARG A 42 20.98 3.15 5.83
CA ARG A 42 19.98 3.91 5.08
C ARG A 42 20.57 4.49 3.79
N GLN A 43 21.80 4.99 3.83
CA GLN A 43 22.49 5.49 2.65
C GLN A 43 22.78 4.37 1.64
N GLN A 44 23.27 3.21 2.09
CA GLN A 44 23.50 2.04 1.23
C GLN A 44 22.22 1.58 0.54
N ILE A 45 21.08 1.55 1.25
CA ILE A 45 19.76 1.25 0.66
C ILE A 45 19.41 2.29 -0.41
N LYS A 46 19.63 3.58 -0.13
CA LYS A 46 19.36 4.68 -1.08
C LYS A 46 20.20 4.55 -2.34
N ASP A 47 21.45 4.12 -2.22
CA ASP A 47 22.38 3.95 -3.34
C ASP A 47 22.06 2.70 -4.17
N ALA A 48 21.58 1.62 -3.55
CA ALA A 48 21.19 0.37 -4.23
C ALA A 48 19.77 0.42 -4.83
N LEU A 49 18.89 1.29 -4.32
CA LEU A 49 17.50 1.44 -4.74
C LEU A 49 17.31 1.62 -6.26
N PRO A 50 18.11 2.44 -6.98
CA PRO A 50 17.99 2.58 -8.43
C PRO A 50 18.22 1.26 -9.19
N GLU A 51 19.21 0.47 -8.78
CA GLU A 51 19.52 -0.82 -9.42
C GLU A 51 18.43 -1.85 -9.11
N LEU A 52 17.97 -1.93 -7.86
CA LEU A 52 16.83 -2.77 -7.47
C LEU A 52 15.57 -2.40 -8.27
N LYS A 53 15.30 -1.11 -8.46
CA LYS A 53 14.23 -0.63 -9.34
C LYS A 53 14.45 -1.00 -10.80
N SER A 54 15.69 -0.95 -11.30
CA SER A 54 15.99 -1.38 -12.67
C SER A 54 15.77 -2.88 -12.86
N LEU A 55 16.18 -3.72 -11.90
CA LEU A 55 15.92 -5.16 -11.96
C LEU A 55 14.42 -5.49 -11.87
N TYR A 56 13.69 -4.77 -11.01
CA TYR A 56 12.24 -4.84 -10.94
C TYR A 56 11.58 -4.45 -12.27
N ASN A 57 12.04 -3.36 -12.89
CA ASN A 57 11.50 -2.85 -14.16
C ASN A 57 11.97 -3.63 -15.40
N LYS A 58 13.10 -4.36 -15.33
CA LYS A 58 13.59 -5.24 -16.42
C LYS A 58 12.66 -6.43 -16.67
N GLY A 59 11.73 -6.72 -15.77
CA GLY A 59 10.59 -7.61 -15.99
C GLY A 59 9.43 -6.97 -16.76
N GLY A 60 9.68 -5.94 -17.59
CA GLY A 60 8.71 -5.07 -18.27
C GLY A 60 7.67 -5.74 -19.22
N GLY A 61 7.41 -7.03 -19.07
CA GLY A 61 6.30 -7.73 -19.71
C GLY A 61 5.57 -8.73 -18.82
N GLN A 62 6.01 -8.99 -17.57
CA GLN A 62 5.36 -9.98 -16.72
C GLN A 62 4.37 -9.30 -15.77
N PRO A 63 3.05 -9.58 -15.88
CA PRO A 63 2.06 -9.04 -14.95
C PRO A 63 2.43 -9.42 -13.51
N VAL A 64 2.51 -8.42 -12.63
CA VAL A 64 2.73 -8.65 -11.20
C VAL A 64 1.37 -8.68 -10.50
N ALA A 65 1.02 -9.81 -9.91
CA ALA A 65 -0.15 -9.93 -9.04
C ALA A 65 0.32 -9.94 -7.57
N ARG A 66 -0.23 -9.04 -6.75
CA ARG A 66 0.02 -8.97 -5.31
C ARG A 66 -1.27 -9.25 -4.55
N TYR A 67 -1.19 -10.11 -3.55
CA TYR A 67 -2.30 -10.42 -2.65
C TYR A 67 -2.18 -9.59 -1.37
N PHE A 68 -3.31 -9.12 -0.86
CA PHE A 68 -3.44 -8.32 0.34
C PHE A 68 -4.52 -8.91 1.22
N ASP A 69 -4.22 -9.09 2.50
CA ASP A 69 -5.23 -9.45 3.50
C ASP A 69 -6.00 -8.20 3.99
N GLY A 70 -6.96 -8.43 4.89
CA GLY A 70 -7.84 -7.37 5.38
C GLY A 70 -7.12 -6.25 6.13
N SER A 71 -5.98 -6.54 6.77
CA SER A 71 -5.17 -5.54 7.47
C SER A 71 -4.38 -4.65 6.54
N GLN A 72 -4.26 -5.05 5.26
CA GLN A 72 -3.43 -4.39 4.25
C GLN A 72 -4.26 -3.65 3.18
N ILE A 73 -5.59 -3.61 3.30
CA ILE A 73 -6.46 -2.97 2.30
C ILE A 73 -6.15 -1.48 2.15
N ASN A 74 -5.77 -0.79 3.23
CA ASN A 74 -5.34 0.60 3.16
C ASN A 74 -4.14 0.80 2.22
N LEU A 75 -3.23 -0.18 2.11
CA LEU A 75 -2.08 -0.12 1.22
C LEU A 75 -2.49 -0.07 -0.26
N ILE A 76 -3.59 -0.75 -0.62
CA ILE A 76 -4.16 -0.67 -1.98
C ILE A 76 -4.67 0.75 -2.24
N LEU A 77 -5.39 1.33 -1.28
CA LEU A 77 -5.93 2.69 -1.41
C LEU A 77 -4.81 3.74 -1.49
N GLU A 78 -3.74 3.60 -0.71
CA GLU A 78 -2.54 4.43 -0.79
C GLU A 78 -1.82 4.26 -2.14
N ASP A 79 -1.74 3.04 -2.67
CA ASP A 79 -1.17 2.76 -4.01
C ASP A 79 -1.97 3.47 -5.11
N VAL A 80 -3.31 3.52 -5.01
CA VAL A 80 -4.16 4.28 -5.95
C VAL A 80 -3.82 5.77 -5.92
N LEU A 81 -3.77 6.38 -4.74
CA LEU A 81 -3.48 7.83 -4.60
C LEU A 81 -2.09 8.18 -5.13
N SER A 82 -1.09 7.40 -4.74
CA SER A 82 0.30 7.62 -5.16
C SER A 82 0.47 7.42 -6.67
N THR A 83 -0.13 6.37 -7.23
CA THR A 83 -0.06 6.07 -8.67
C THR A 83 -0.72 7.16 -9.52
N CYS A 84 -1.89 7.68 -9.11
CA CYS A 84 -2.53 8.79 -9.82
C CYS A 84 -1.66 10.07 -9.80
N VAL A 85 -1.05 10.40 -8.66
CA VAL A 85 -0.17 11.58 -8.55
C VAL A 85 1.09 11.43 -9.39
N VAL A 86 1.73 10.26 -9.35
CA VAL A 86 3.00 10.01 -10.07
C VAL A 86 2.78 9.96 -11.58
N SER A 87 1.69 9.36 -12.05
CA SER A 87 1.36 9.30 -13.47
C SER A 87 0.84 10.62 -14.04
N GLY A 88 0.26 11.48 -13.20
CA GLY A 88 -0.45 12.69 -13.61
C GLY A 88 -1.88 12.44 -14.10
N GLU A 89 -2.33 11.19 -14.22
CA GLU A 89 -3.73 10.87 -14.50
C GLU A 89 -4.52 10.94 -13.18
N LEU A 90 -5.08 12.12 -12.90
CA LEU A 90 -5.85 12.42 -11.69
C LEU A 90 -7.31 11.93 -11.78
N THR A 91 -7.58 10.84 -12.48
CA THR A 91 -8.91 10.23 -12.54
C THR A 91 -8.78 8.72 -12.56
N TYR A 92 -9.52 8.05 -11.68
CA TYR A 92 -9.62 6.60 -11.68
C TYR A 92 -11.08 6.15 -11.69
N ARG A 93 -11.31 4.85 -11.87
CA ARG A 93 -12.64 4.28 -12.10
C ARG A 93 -12.92 3.16 -11.11
N ILE A 94 -14.19 3.00 -10.75
CA ILE A 94 -14.62 2.00 -9.78
C ILE A 94 -15.87 1.26 -10.25
N TYR A 95 -15.85 -0.07 -10.17
CA TYR A 95 -17.08 -0.86 -10.01
C TYR A 95 -17.29 -1.15 -8.53
N SER A 96 -18.46 -0.80 -8.00
CA SER A 96 -18.78 -0.98 -6.58
C SER A 96 -20.07 -1.75 -6.42
N ALA A 97 -19.99 -2.98 -5.94
CA ALA A 97 -21.17 -3.71 -5.48
C ALA A 97 -21.69 -3.16 -4.14
N VAL A 98 -22.98 -3.33 -3.88
CA VAL A 98 -23.57 -3.00 -2.57
C VAL A 98 -22.91 -3.82 -1.46
N GLY A 99 -22.68 -3.20 -0.30
CA GLY A 99 -22.23 -3.88 0.92
C GLY A 99 -20.71 -4.02 1.09
N ILE A 100 -19.88 -3.80 0.06
CA ILE A 100 -18.41 -3.89 0.22
C ILE A 100 -17.79 -2.61 0.81
N ARG A 101 -18.47 -1.47 0.64
CA ARG A 101 -17.92 -0.14 0.93
C ARG A 101 -17.64 0.10 2.42
N GLU A 102 -18.44 -0.50 3.29
CA GLU A 102 -18.28 -0.43 4.75
C GLU A 102 -16.93 -1.04 5.17
N TYR A 103 -16.62 -2.23 4.66
CA TYR A 103 -15.36 -2.94 4.91
C TYR A 103 -14.11 -2.21 4.41
N LEU A 104 -14.25 -1.35 3.40
CA LEU A 104 -13.12 -0.61 2.82
C LEU A 104 -12.76 0.63 3.64
N TYR A 105 -13.77 1.38 4.11
CA TYR A 105 -13.54 2.66 4.77
C TYR A 105 -13.37 2.55 6.28
N ASP A 106 -13.70 1.41 6.90
CA ASP A 106 -13.40 1.16 8.31
C ASP A 106 -11.90 1.26 8.62
N THR A 107 -11.05 0.83 7.69
CA THR A 107 -9.58 0.86 7.84
C THR A 107 -8.95 2.18 7.39
N PHE A 108 -9.64 2.96 6.54
CA PHE A 108 -9.13 4.24 6.05
C PHE A 108 -10.23 5.30 5.87
N PRO A 109 -10.80 5.82 6.98
CA PRO A 109 -11.94 6.73 6.94
C PRO A 109 -11.63 8.06 6.24
N SER A 110 -10.36 8.52 6.27
CA SER A 110 -9.90 9.76 5.65
C SER A 110 -9.47 9.63 4.18
N PHE A 111 -9.65 8.45 3.56
CA PHE A 111 -9.28 8.25 2.15
C PHE A 111 -9.92 9.26 1.21
N SER A 112 -11.22 9.54 1.41
CA SER A 112 -11.94 10.49 0.55
C SER A 112 -11.34 11.89 0.64
N ASP A 113 -11.02 12.34 1.85
CA ASP A 113 -10.42 13.66 2.08
C ASP A 113 -9.02 13.75 1.47
N ALA A 114 -8.20 12.71 1.66
CA ALA A 114 -6.86 12.62 1.07
C ALA A 114 -6.90 12.63 -0.46
N ARG A 115 -7.87 11.93 -1.07
CA ARG A 115 -8.10 11.92 -2.52
C ARG A 115 -8.48 13.31 -3.04
N ILE A 116 -9.42 13.98 -2.38
CA ILE A 116 -9.91 15.30 -2.77
C ILE A 116 -8.82 16.36 -2.62
N ALA A 117 -8.05 16.32 -1.53
CA ALA A 117 -6.92 17.22 -1.32
C ALA A 117 -5.84 17.10 -2.41
N LYS A 118 -5.73 15.93 -3.06
CA LYS A 118 -4.85 15.68 -4.20
C LYS A 118 -5.49 16.00 -5.56
N GLY A 119 -6.74 16.47 -5.60
CA GLY A 119 -7.46 16.79 -6.83
C GLY A 119 -7.81 15.56 -7.68
N ILE A 120 -7.83 14.36 -7.08
CA ILE A 120 -8.06 13.12 -7.81
C ILE A 120 -9.57 12.88 -7.96
N ALA A 121 -10.06 12.86 -9.19
CA ALA A 121 -11.45 12.55 -9.51
C ALA A 121 -11.70 11.03 -9.57
N VAL A 122 -12.95 10.62 -9.40
CA VAL A 122 -13.35 9.21 -9.53
C VAL A 122 -14.69 9.06 -10.24
N LYS A 123 -14.77 8.08 -11.16
CA LYS A 123 -16.03 7.66 -11.79
C LYS A 123 -16.46 6.31 -11.25
N VAL A 124 -17.69 6.20 -10.77
CA VAL A 124 -18.18 5.00 -10.08
C VAL A 124 -19.39 4.42 -10.79
N ILE A 125 -19.29 3.18 -11.26
CA ILE A 125 -20.46 2.38 -11.66
C ILE A 125 -20.86 1.53 -10.45
N ALA A 126 -21.98 1.89 -9.83
CA ALA A 126 -22.54 1.17 -8.70
C ALA A 126 -23.44 0.01 -9.18
N LEU A 127 -23.15 -1.20 -8.71
CA LEU A 127 -23.94 -2.40 -8.97
C LEU A 127 -25.00 -2.52 -7.86
N GLY A 128 -26.19 -1.94 -8.08
CA GLY A 128 -27.26 -1.82 -7.08
C GLY A 128 -27.40 -0.42 -6.47
N LYS A 129 -28.49 -0.19 -5.73
CA LYS A 129 -28.85 1.13 -5.20
C LYS A 129 -27.99 1.53 -3.99
N GLY A 130 -27.66 2.81 -3.90
CA GLY A 130 -27.04 3.43 -2.72
C GLY A 130 -25.72 4.16 -2.99
N GLY A 131 -25.07 4.48 -1.87
CA GLY A 131 -23.80 5.19 -1.79
C GLY A 131 -23.91 6.71 -1.90
N GLU A 132 -23.05 7.40 -1.17
CA GLU A 132 -22.97 8.87 -1.15
C GLU A 132 -21.91 9.39 -2.12
N LEU A 133 -22.13 10.61 -2.60
CA LEU A 133 -21.12 11.42 -3.28
C LEU A 133 -20.30 12.19 -2.23
N ARG A 134 -18.99 12.30 -2.42
CA ARG A 134 -18.08 12.99 -1.49
C ARG A 134 -17.20 14.04 -2.17
N GLY A 135 -17.59 14.55 -3.33
CA GLY A 135 -16.87 15.59 -4.07
C GLY A 135 -15.80 15.00 -5.00
N LEU A 136 -15.60 15.63 -6.16
CA LEU A 136 -14.77 15.09 -7.25
C LEU A 136 -15.13 13.64 -7.61
N ASP A 137 -16.37 13.24 -7.42
CA ASP A 137 -16.85 11.91 -7.78
C ASP A 137 -18.14 12.00 -8.58
N GLU A 138 -18.20 11.17 -9.62
CA GLU A 138 -19.40 10.97 -10.44
C GLU A 138 -19.86 9.53 -10.25
N ARG A 139 -21.18 9.31 -10.23
CA ARG A 139 -21.75 7.98 -10.08
C ARG A 139 -22.87 7.71 -11.07
N LYS A 140 -22.86 6.50 -11.63
CA LYS A 140 -23.96 5.91 -12.39
C LYS A 140 -24.30 4.55 -11.78
N TRP A 141 -25.54 4.10 -11.98
CA TRP A 141 -26.05 2.88 -11.36
C TRP A 141 -26.49 1.89 -12.43
N ILE A 142 -26.22 0.61 -12.19
CA ILE A 142 -26.76 -0.49 -12.98
C ILE A 142 -27.46 -1.49 -12.06
N GLU A 143 -28.55 -2.06 -12.55
CA GLU A 143 -29.13 -3.24 -11.92
C GLU A 143 -28.25 -4.44 -12.24
N ALA A 144 -27.74 -5.09 -11.20
CA ALA A 144 -26.94 -6.30 -11.31
C ALA A 144 -27.57 -7.38 -10.41
N PRO A 145 -27.54 -8.65 -10.82
CA PRO A 145 -27.99 -9.74 -9.96
C PRO A 145 -27.18 -9.76 -8.66
N ALA A 146 -27.82 -10.21 -7.58
CA ALA A 146 -27.16 -10.37 -6.29
C ALA A 146 -25.96 -11.32 -6.45
N GLY A 147 -24.78 -10.83 -6.09
CA GLY A 147 -23.52 -11.56 -6.17
C GLY A 147 -22.60 -11.20 -5.01
N THR A 148 -21.43 -11.83 -4.96
CA THR A 148 -20.42 -11.52 -3.94
C THR A 148 -20.07 -10.03 -4.00
N PRO A 149 -20.12 -9.29 -2.87
CA PRO A 149 -19.70 -7.90 -2.82
C PRO A 149 -18.25 -7.76 -3.31
N THR A 150 -18.08 -7.00 -4.38
CA THR A 150 -16.81 -6.75 -5.04
C THR A 150 -16.60 -5.26 -5.26
N TYR A 151 -15.35 -4.84 -5.15
CA TYR A 151 -14.90 -3.49 -5.41
C TYR A 151 -13.70 -3.55 -6.36
N ILE A 152 -13.88 -3.07 -7.57
CA ILE A 152 -12.85 -3.11 -8.61
C ILE A 152 -12.40 -1.68 -8.86
N ILE A 153 -11.12 -1.42 -8.71
CA ILE A 153 -10.50 -0.11 -8.93
C ILE A 153 -9.63 -0.21 -10.17
N ILE A 154 -9.84 0.67 -11.14
CA ILE A 154 -9.05 0.76 -12.38
C ILE A 154 -8.34 2.11 -12.35
N TYR A 155 -7.01 2.07 -12.36
CA TYR A 155 -6.15 3.23 -12.19
C TYR A 155 -4.87 3.05 -13.04
N PRO A 156 -4.03 4.07 -13.20
CA PRO A 156 -2.96 4.04 -14.20
C PRO A 156 -2.03 2.82 -14.05
N GLY A 157 -1.92 2.02 -15.11
CA GLY A 157 -1.10 0.81 -15.17
C GLY A 157 -1.57 -0.39 -14.33
N LYS A 158 -2.65 -0.25 -13.54
CA LYS A 158 -3.04 -1.23 -12.51
C LYS A 158 -4.55 -1.43 -12.38
N THR A 159 -4.93 -2.60 -11.88
CA THR A 159 -6.29 -2.91 -11.44
C THR A 159 -6.25 -3.54 -10.07
N ALA A 160 -7.10 -3.09 -9.14
CA ALA A 160 -7.28 -3.71 -7.84
C ALA A 160 -8.66 -4.36 -7.75
N TYR A 161 -8.73 -5.56 -7.18
CA TYR A 161 -9.95 -6.32 -6.95
C TYR A 161 -10.04 -6.60 -5.47
N ILE A 162 -11.10 -6.12 -4.83
CA ILE A 162 -11.34 -6.33 -3.41
C ILE A 162 -12.68 -7.05 -3.27
N SER A 163 -12.68 -8.15 -2.53
CA SER A 163 -13.88 -8.95 -2.26
C SER A 163 -13.88 -9.44 -0.82
N LEU A 164 -14.96 -10.07 -0.39
CA LEU A 164 -15.02 -10.75 0.90
C LEU A 164 -14.68 -12.24 0.75
N ASN A 165 -13.86 -12.76 1.66
CA ASN A 165 -13.63 -14.20 1.77
C ASN A 165 -14.82 -14.91 2.46
N ALA A 166 -14.72 -16.22 2.65
CA ALA A 166 -15.76 -17.03 3.31
C ALA A 166 -16.06 -16.61 4.76
N HIS A 167 -15.13 -15.92 5.42
CA HIS A 167 -15.25 -15.40 6.79
C HIS A 167 -15.71 -13.94 6.85
N LYS A 168 -16.08 -13.34 5.71
CA LYS A 168 -16.45 -11.92 5.56
C LYS A 168 -15.31 -10.94 5.85
N GLU A 169 -14.08 -11.36 5.67
CA GLU A 169 -12.91 -10.48 5.75
C GLU A 169 -12.55 -9.98 4.35
N PRO A 170 -12.17 -8.70 4.20
CA PRO A 170 -11.76 -8.18 2.91
C PRO A 170 -10.43 -8.79 2.47
N ILE A 171 -10.36 -9.19 1.21
CA ILE A 171 -9.16 -9.67 0.54
C ILE A 171 -8.96 -8.88 -0.74
N GLY A 172 -7.72 -8.51 -1.02
CA GLY A 172 -7.37 -7.66 -2.14
C GLY A 172 -6.37 -8.33 -3.08
N VAL A 173 -6.54 -8.10 -4.38
CA VAL A 173 -5.56 -8.47 -5.41
C VAL A 173 -5.28 -7.24 -6.26
N VAL A 174 -4.02 -6.83 -6.34
CA VAL A 174 -3.57 -5.80 -7.28
C VAL A 174 -2.81 -6.46 -8.42
N ILE A 175 -3.24 -6.17 -9.64
CA ILE A 175 -2.58 -6.60 -10.87
C ILE A 175 -1.95 -5.37 -11.52
N GLU A 176 -0.63 -5.38 -11.66
CA GLU A 176 0.15 -4.36 -12.37
C GLU A 176 0.44 -4.85 -13.78
N ASN A 177 -0.32 -4.32 -14.74
CA ASN A 177 -0.23 -4.67 -16.15
C ASN A 177 -0.98 -3.62 -16.99
N GLU A 178 -0.26 -2.95 -17.89
CA GLU A 178 -0.81 -1.93 -18.80
C GLU A 178 -1.91 -2.48 -19.71
N GLY A 179 -1.74 -3.69 -20.25
CA GLY A 179 -2.74 -4.32 -21.12
C GLY A 179 -4.05 -4.62 -20.40
N VAL A 180 -3.97 -5.12 -19.16
CA VAL A 180 -5.16 -5.42 -18.33
C VAL A 180 -5.86 -4.12 -17.93
N SER A 181 -5.13 -3.14 -17.41
CA SER A 181 -5.70 -1.87 -16.94
C SER A 181 -6.33 -1.06 -18.08
N SER A 182 -5.65 -0.92 -19.23
CA SER A 182 -6.19 -0.24 -20.40
C SER A 182 -7.43 -0.93 -20.99
N THR A 183 -7.46 -2.27 -20.99
CA THR A 183 -8.63 -3.04 -21.42
C THR A 183 -9.81 -2.82 -20.49
N GLN A 184 -9.60 -2.92 -19.17
CA GLN A 184 -10.65 -2.69 -18.17
C GLN A 184 -11.18 -1.26 -18.23
N GLN A 185 -10.29 -0.28 -18.39
CA GLN A 185 -10.65 1.13 -18.61
C GLN A 185 -11.53 1.30 -19.86
N SER A 186 -11.16 0.68 -20.99
CA SER A 186 -11.93 0.76 -22.23
C SER A 186 -13.33 0.17 -22.08
N ILE A 187 -13.46 -0.95 -21.35
CA ILE A 187 -14.75 -1.56 -21.04
C ILE A 187 -15.58 -0.64 -20.15
N PHE A 188 -14.98 -0.10 -19.08
CA PHE A 188 -15.61 0.84 -18.18
C PHE A 188 -16.11 2.07 -18.91
N ASP A 189 -15.26 2.74 -19.70
CA ASP A 189 -15.59 3.99 -20.37
C ASP A 189 -16.69 3.78 -21.43
N ARG A 190 -16.71 2.63 -22.11
CA ARG A 190 -17.82 2.26 -23.02
C ARG A 190 -19.13 2.12 -22.26
N LEU A 191 -19.15 1.34 -21.17
CA LEU A 191 -20.35 1.17 -20.36
C LEU A 191 -20.80 2.51 -19.77
N TRP A 192 -19.87 3.30 -19.24
CA TRP A 192 -20.12 4.62 -18.66
C TRP A 192 -20.86 5.54 -19.62
N ASN A 193 -20.51 5.54 -20.91
CA ASN A 193 -21.13 6.40 -21.90
C ASN A 193 -22.52 5.92 -22.37
N THR A 194 -22.87 4.66 -22.09
CA THR A 194 -24.19 4.09 -22.42
C THR A 194 -25.22 4.19 -21.29
N LEU A 195 -24.76 4.47 -20.07
CA LEU A 195 -25.59 4.72 -18.88
C LEU A 195 -26.00 6.18 -18.78
#